data_AF-A0A819E3Z5-F1
#
_entry.id   AF-A0A819E3Z5-F1
#
_cell.length_a   1.000
_cell.length_b   1.000
_cell.length_c   1.000
_cell.angle_alpha   90.00
_cell.angle_beta   90.00
_cell.angle_gamma   90.00
#
_symmetry.space_group_name_H-M   'P 1'
#
loop_
_entity.id
_entity.type
_entity.pdbx_description
1 polymer ?
#
loop_
_entity_poly.entity_id
_entity_poly.type
_entity_poly.pdbx_seq_one_letter_code
_entity_poly.pdbx_strand_id
1 'polypeptide(L)'
;MTCGGSCYDIVDDPMIQNTDWILADLLPTFLVILFILILILHVLYQKHKISRHLTERNTWKRTRKMFLQLVPIGFIFLAFNMPLIIIGMLGITNSWYYTTLDSYTNSFWYCLPLLMPFAILSRQKEILKRLRILFNLRGANRIASLDGTA
;
A
#
# COMPACT_ATOMS: atom_id res chain seq x y z
N MET A 1 4.97 16.73 28.99
CA MET A 1 5.74 16.53 27.75
C MET A 1 5.27 15.24 27.10
N THR A 2 4.28 15.34 26.24
CA THR A 2 3.79 14.24 25.42
C THR A 2 4.74 14.10 24.23
N CYS A 3 5.63 13.11 24.28
CA CYS A 3 6.41 12.70 23.11
C CYS A 3 5.42 12.12 22.08
N GLY A 4 5.04 12.92 21.10
CA GLY A 4 3.99 12.58 20.12
C GLY A 4 3.45 13.77 19.34
N GLY A 5 3.63 15.00 19.83
CA GLY A 5 3.48 16.21 19.02
C GLY A 5 4.73 16.43 18.16
N SER A 6 4.54 16.87 16.92
CA SER A 6 5.64 17.26 16.04
C SER A 6 6.45 18.37 16.71
N CYS A 7 7.79 18.23 16.78
CA CYS A 7 8.66 19.24 17.41
C CYS A 7 8.53 20.64 16.79
N TYR A 8 7.90 20.75 15.62
CA TYR A 8 7.58 22.01 14.95
C TYR A 8 6.41 22.76 15.57
N ASP A 9 5.54 22.15 16.38
CA ASP A 9 4.50 22.89 17.13
C ASP A 9 5.09 23.85 18.17
N ILE A 10 6.39 23.71 18.51
CA ILE A 10 7.11 24.58 19.45
C ILE A 10 7.68 25.81 18.74
N VAL A 11 7.84 25.73 17.42
CA VAL A 11 8.32 26.80 16.56
C VAL A 11 7.16 27.11 15.62
N ASP A 12 6.23 27.98 16.05
CA ASP A 12 5.01 28.42 15.34
C ASP A 12 5.29 29.11 13.97
N ASP A 13 6.19 28.56 13.15
CA ASP A 13 6.48 29.01 11.80
C ASP A 13 5.74 28.11 10.79
N PRO A 14 4.61 28.57 10.24
CA PRO A 14 3.82 27.80 9.29
C PRO A 14 4.59 27.49 8.00
N MET A 15 5.65 28.23 7.67
CA MET A 15 6.45 27.96 6.47
C MET A 15 7.24 26.66 6.58
N ILE A 16 7.77 26.36 7.77
CA ILE A 16 8.55 25.14 8.01
C ILE A 16 7.61 23.93 7.97
N GLN A 17 6.47 24.01 8.64
CA GLN A 17 5.46 22.96 8.67
C GLN A 17 4.96 22.60 7.26
N ASN A 18 4.63 23.60 6.45
CA ASN A 18 4.16 23.38 5.08
C ASN A 18 5.25 22.77 4.20
N THR A 19 6.50 23.20 4.36
CA THR A 19 7.62 22.70 3.55
C THR A 19 7.91 21.23 3.88
N ASP A 20 7.89 20.86 5.16
CA ASP A 20 8.10 19.48 5.60
C ASP A 20 6.99 18.56 5.07
N TRP A 21 5.73 18.95 5.20
CA TRP A 21 4.59 18.19 4.65
C TRP A 21 4.69 18.01 3.12
N ILE A 22 5.08 19.06 2.37
CA ILE A 22 5.27 18.95 0.92
C ILE A 22 6.37 17.94 0.57
N LEU A 23 7.49 17.98 1.27
CA LEU A 23 8.64 17.12 0.99
C LEU A 23 8.40 15.68 1.46
N ALA A 24 7.80 15.51 2.63
CA ALA A 24 7.60 14.22 3.28
C ALA A 24 6.40 13.45 2.73
N ASP A 25 5.32 14.13 2.33
CA ASP A 25 4.07 13.46 1.91
C ASP A 25 3.76 13.67 0.42
N LEU A 26 3.78 14.92 -0.04
CA LEU A 26 3.33 15.25 -1.41
C LEU A 26 4.32 14.72 -2.46
N LEU A 27 5.62 14.95 -2.26
CA LEU A 27 6.66 14.53 -3.19
C LEU A 27 6.70 13.00 -3.41
N PRO A 28 6.76 12.14 -2.36
CA PRO A 28 6.74 10.69 -2.57
C PRO A 28 5.43 10.21 -3.17
N THR A 29 4.29 10.81 -2.81
CA THR A 29 3.00 10.48 -3.43
C THR A 29 3.02 10.74 -4.93
N PHE A 30 3.52 11.90 -5.34
CA PHE A 30 3.68 12.24 -6.74
C PHE A 30 4.59 11.25 -7.48
N LEU A 31 5.72 10.88 -6.88
CA LEU A 31 6.62 9.88 -7.44
C LEU A 31 5.93 8.51 -7.59
N VAL A 32 5.18 8.05 -6.59
CA VAL A 32 4.43 6.79 -6.67
C VAL A 32 3.41 6.82 -7.80
N ILE A 33 2.64 7.90 -7.95
CA ILE A 33 1.68 8.06 -9.05
C ILE A 33 2.40 8.01 -10.39
N LEU A 34 3.50 8.75 -10.53
CA LEU A 34 4.31 8.81 -11.74
C LEU A 34 4.87 7.41 -12.10
N PHE A 35 5.41 6.68 -11.14
CA PHE A 35 5.90 5.32 -11.37
C PHE A 35 4.78 4.34 -11.73
N ILE A 36 3.60 4.44 -11.11
CA ILE A 36 2.43 3.63 -11.48
C ILE A 36 2.02 3.91 -12.93
N LEU A 37 1.97 5.19 -13.34
CA LEU A 37 1.66 5.57 -14.71
C LEU A 37 2.70 5.04 -15.70
N ILE A 38 4.00 5.20 -15.40
CA ILE A 38 5.08 4.65 -16.23
C ILE A 38 4.95 3.13 -16.35
N LEU A 39 4.66 2.43 -15.25
CA LEU A 39 4.46 0.98 -15.25
C LEU A 39 3.25 0.57 -16.11
N ILE A 40 2.13 1.30 -16.02
CA ILE A 40 0.95 1.05 -16.85
C ILE A 40 1.29 1.27 -18.33
N LEU A 41 1.93 2.39 -18.68
CA LEU A 41 2.36 2.69 -20.04
C LEU A 41 3.32 1.62 -20.57
N HIS A 42 4.28 1.19 -19.76
CA HIS A 42 5.22 0.14 -20.14
C HIS A 42 4.52 -1.19 -20.40
N VAL A 43 3.52 -1.56 -19.60
CA VAL A 43 2.71 -2.77 -19.82
C VAL A 43 1.86 -2.67 -21.09
N LEU A 44 1.26 -1.51 -21.35
CA LEU A 44 0.50 -1.27 -22.58
C LEU A 44 1.40 -1.33 -23.81
N TYR A 45 2.58 -0.72 -23.74
CA TYR A 45 3.58 -0.76 -24.80
C TYR A 45 4.07 -2.19 -25.07
N GLN A 46 4.40 -2.94 -24.02
CA GLN A 46 4.79 -4.34 -24.14
C GLN A 46 3.67 -5.21 -24.72
N LYS A 47 2.42 -5.01 -24.30
CA LYS A 47 1.26 -5.69 -24.86
C LYS A 47 1.16 -5.45 -26.37
N HIS A 48 1.34 -4.21 -26.80
CA HIS A 48 1.29 -3.84 -28.21
C HIS A 48 2.45 -4.45 -29.01
N LYS A 49 3.67 -4.45 -28.46
CA LYS A 49 4.85 -5.05 -29.10
C LYS A 49 4.72 -6.58 -29.24
N ILE A 50 4.27 -7.27 -28.19
CA ILE A 50 4.10 -8.73 -28.20
C ILE A 50 2.96 -9.15 -29.13
N SER A 51 1.91 -8.34 -29.28
CA SER A 51 0.87 -8.59 -30.28
C SER A 51 1.41 -8.64 -31.71
N ARG A 52 2.58 -8.03 -31.98
CA ARG A 52 3.25 -8.09 -33.28
C ARG A 52 4.27 -9.23 -33.39
N HIS A 53 4.82 -9.72 -32.28
CA HIS A 53 5.83 -10.79 -32.27
C HIS A 53 5.36 -11.99 -31.43
N LEU A 54 4.82 -13.01 -32.11
CA LEU A 54 4.28 -14.25 -31.52
C LEU A 54 5.28 -15.06 -30.67
N THR A 55 6.59 -14.81 -30.82
CA THR A 55 7.67 -15.64 -30.25
C THR A 55 7.91 -15.42 -28.75
N GLU A 56 7.51 -14.28 -28.16
CA GLU A 56 7.86 -13.91 -26.78
C GLU A 56 6.74 -14.12 -25.73
N ARG A 57 5.91 -15.16 -25.91
CA ARG A 57 4.75 -15.38 -25.03
C ARG A 57 5.12 -15.71 -23.58
N ASN A 58 6.30 -16.30 -23.33
CA ASN A 58 6.72 -16.72 -21.98
C ASN A 58 7.26 -15.57 -21.12
N THR A 59 8.05 -14.65 -21.68
CA THR A 59 8.56 -13.46 -20.96
C THR A 59 7.40 -12.55 -20.53
N TRP A 60 6.38 -12.38 -21.38
CA TRP A 60 5.17 -11.63 -21.07
C TRP A 60 4.44 -12.09 -19.80
N LYS A 61 4.26 -13.41 -19.63
CA LYS A 61 3.56 -13.97 -18.48
C LYS A 61 4.27 -13.63 -17.17
N ARG A 62 5.61 -13.62 -17.17
CA ARG A 62 6.42 -13.26 -16.00
C ARG A 62 6.30 -11.77 -15.67
N THR A 63 6.46 -10.90 -16.67
CA THR A 63 6.37 -9.44 -16.47
C THR A 63 4.97 -9.01 -16.00
N ARG A 64 3.91 -9.57 -16.60
CA ARG A 64 2.53 -9.30 -16.18
C ARG A 64 2.27 -9.71 -14.72
N LYS A 65 2.86 -10.81 -14.25
CA LYS A 65 2.70 -11.29 -12.86
C LYS A 65 3.32 -10.30 -11.88
N MET A 66 4.52 -9.78 -12.16
CA MET A 66 5.19 -8.79 -11.31
C MET A 66 4.41 -7.45 -11.28
N PHE A 67 3.91 -7.00 -12.43
CA PHE A 67 3.08 -5.79 -12.52
C PHE A 67 1.78 -5.91 -11.72
N LEU A 68 1.07 -7.04 -11.86
CA LEU A 68 -0.15 -7.32 -11.10
C LEU A 68 0.07 -7.37 -9.58
N GLN A 69 1.32 -7.53 -9.13
CA GLN A 69 1.67 -7.45 -7.71
C GLN A 69 1.97 -6.02 -7.27
N LEU A 70 2.67 -5.22 -8.08
CA LEU A 70 3.03 -3.84 -7.73
C LEU A 70 1.84 -2.89 -7.72
N VAL A 71 0.93 -3.01 -8.70
CA VAL A 71 -0.19 -2.07 -8.86
C VAL A 71 -1.10 -2.02 -7.62
N PRO A 72 -1.57 -3.15 -7.05
CA PRO A 72 -2.39 -3.14 -5.85
C PRO A 72 -1.68 -2.52 -4.64
N ILE A 73 -0.36 -2.74 -4.49
CA ILE A 73 0.42 -2.15 -3.40
C ILE A 73 0.44 -0.63 -3.54
N GLY A 74 0.65 -0.13 -4.76
CA GLY A 74 0.58 1.30 -5.07
C GLY A 74 -0.81 1.88 -4.81
N PHE A 75 -1.88 1.17 -5.19
CA PHE A 75 -3.26 1.61 -4.90
C PHE A 75 -3.58 1.64 -3.41
N ILE A 76 -3.12 0.65 -2.64
CA ILE A 76 -3.30 0.64 -1.18
C ILE A 76 -2.55 1.82 -0.58
N PHE A 77 -1.28 2.02 -0.94
CA PHE A 77 -0.52 3.18 -0.49
C PHE A 77 -1.25 4.50 -0.77
N LEU A 78 -1.74 4.70 -2.00
CA LEU A 78 -2.50 5.90 -2.36
C LEU A 78 -3.81 6.02 -1.60
N ALA A 79 -4.55 4.93 -1.40
CA ALA A 79 -5.81 4.96 -0.65
C ALA A 79 -5.62 5.41 0.81
N PHE A 80 -4.52 5.00 1.44
CA PHE A 80 -4.18 5.42 2.80
C PHE A 80 -3.54 6.82 2.86
N ASN A 81 -2.84 7.25 1.80
CA ASN A 81 -2.13 8.54 1.82
C ASN A 81 -3.01 9.71 1.36
N MET A 82 -4.02 9.45 0.52
CA MET A 82 -4.91 10.49 0.00
C MET A 82 -5.62 11.31 1.11
N PRO A 83 -6.13 10.71 2.20
CA PRO A 83 -6.67 11.48 3.32
C PRO A 83 -5.68 12.49 3.92
N LEU A 84 -4.41 12.10 4.11
CA LEU A 84 -3.36 12.99 4.60
C LEU A 84 -3.10 14.14 3.62
N ILE A 85 -3.05 13.83 2.32
CA ILE A 85 -2.86 14.86 1.29
C ILE A 85 -4.02 15.86 1.28
N ILE A 86 -5.27 15.38 1.41
CA ILE A 86 -6.46 16.24 1.46
C ILE A 86 -6.42 17.14 2.69
N ILE A 87 -6.10 16.58 3.86
CA ILE A 87 -6.05 17.35 5.11
C ILE A 87 -4.92 18.38 5.08
N GLY A 88 -3.74 18.02 4.58
CA GLY A 88 -2.64 18.98 4.45
C GLY A 88 -2.97 20.11 3.47
N MET A 89 -3.66 19.83 2.36
CA MET A 89 -4.15 20.89 1.46
C MET A 89 -5.16 21.83 2.13
N LEU A 90 -6.06 21.29 2.95
CA LEU A 90 -7.01 22.10 3.73
C LEU A 90 -6.29 22.88 4.84
N GLY A 91 -5.25 22.30 5.43
CA GLY A 91 -4.39 22.91 6.44
C GLY A 91 -3.72 24.20 5.98
N ILE A 92 -3.28 24.26 4.70
CA ILE A 92 -2.72 25.47 4.09
C ILE A 92 -3.70 26.65 4.16
N THR A 93 -5.01 26.37 4.05
CA THR A 93 -6.05 27.40 4.11
C THR A 93 -6.55 27.69 5.53
N ASN A 94 -6.53 26.68 6.41
CA ASN A 94 -6.97 26.83 7.79
C ASN A 94 -6.19 25.87 8.71
N SER A 95 -5.43 26.42 9.66
CA SER A 95 -4.57 25.65 10.56
C SER A 95 -5.32 24.69 11.50
N TRP A 96 -6.63 24.86 11.68
CA TRP A 96 -7.45 23.93 12.47
C TRP A 96 -7.36 22.48 11.96
N TYR A 97 -7.20 22.30 10.64
CA TYR A 97 -7.08 20.97 10.03
C TYR A 97 -5.79 20.24 10.46
N TYR A 98 -4.70 20.95 10.73
CA TYR A 98 -3.43 20.36 11.19
C TYR A 98 -3.47 19.86 12.64
N THR A 99 -4.41 20.32 13.45
CA THR A 99 -4.44 19.95 14.89
C THR A 99 -5.32 18.72 15.12
N THR A 100 -6.59 18.82 14.74
CA THR A 100 -7.60 17.80 15.10
C THR A 100 -7.60 16.66 14.11
N LEU A 101 -7.69 16.96 12.81
CA LEU A 101 -7.86 15.95 11.77
C LEU A 101 -6.56 15.23 11.40
N ASP A 102 -5.43 15.91 11.52
CA ASP A 102 -4.12 15.29 11.32
C ASP A 102 -3.88 14.12 12.29
N SER A 103 -4.18 14.31 13.58
CA SER A 103 -4.03 13.27 14.61
C SER A 103 -4.80 11.96 14.28
N TYR A 104 -6.06 12.09 13.83
CA TYR A 104 -6.87 10.93 13.44
C TYR A 104 -6.34 10.26 12.17
N THR A 105 -5.84 11.06 11.23
CA THR A 105 -5.41 10.56 9.93
C THR A 105 -4.02 9.93 10.01
N ASN A 106 -3.15 10.47 10.84
CA ASN A 106 -1.89 9.86 11.20
C ASN A 106 -2.12 8.52 11.93
N SER A 107 -3.13 8.44 12.80
CA SER A 107 -3.55 7.17 13.40
C SER A 107 -3.98 6.13 12.35
N PHE A 108 -4.70 6.57 11.31
CA PHE A 108 -5.08 5.72 10.18
C PHE A 108 -3.89 5.23 9.35
N TRP A 109 -2.82 6.04 9.25
CA TRP A 109 -1.60 5.68 8.54
C TRP A 109 -0.89 4.45 9.15
N TYR A 110 -0.94 4.28 10.48
CA TYR A 110 -0.38 3.09 11.14
C TYR A 110 -1.06 1.77 10.75
N CYS A 111 -2.28 1.81 10.19
CA CYS A 111 -2.91 0.61 9.64
C CYS A 111 -2.21 0.09 8.37
N LEU A 112 -1.51 0.96 7.63
CA LEU A 112 -0.84 0.61 6.38
C LEU A 112 0.23 -0.49 6.56
N PRO A 113 1.24 -0.36 7.46
CA PRO A 113 2.23 -1.40 7.68
C PRO A 113 1.61 -2.70 8.20
N LEU A 114 0.47 -2.63 8.90
CA LEU A 114 -0.28 -3.81 9.36
C LEU A 114 -0.97 -4.53 8.19
N LEU A 115 -1.49 -3.80 7.21
CA LEU A 115 -2.18 -4.34 6.03
C LEU A 115 -1.22 -4.79 4.91
N MET A 116 -0.06 -4.15 4.78
CA MET A 116 0.94 -4.43 3.75
C MET A 116 1.33 -5.92 3.64
N PRO A 117 1.65 -6.65 4.73
CA PRO A 117 1.98 -8.07 4.63
C PRO A 117 0.81 -8.89 4.11
N PHE A 118 -0.44 -8.61 4.52
CA PHE A 118 -1.61 -9.31 4.01
C PHE A 118 -1.83 -9.05 2.51
N ALA A 119 -1.63 -7.81 2.06
CA ALA A 119 -1.70 -7.45 0.65
C ALA A 119 -0.67 -8.23 -0.18
N ILE A 120 0.58 -8.35 0.31
CA ILE A 120 1.65 -9.09 -0.35
C ILE A 120 1.36 -10.61 -0.35
N LEU A 121 1.00 -11.17 0.81
CA LEU A 121 0.73 -12.61 0.98
C LEU A 121 -0.46 -13.07 0.12
N SER A 122 -1.52 -12.26 0.02
CA SER A 122 -2.71 -12.57 -0.80
C SER A 122 -2.39 -12.72 -2.29
N ARG A 123 -1.26 -12.15 -2.76
CA ARG A 123 -0.84 -12.23 -4.17
C ARG A 123 0.11 -13.37 -4.47
N GLN A 124 0.71 -13.98 -3.46
CA GLN A 124 1.58 -15.14 -3.63
C GLN A 124 0.76 -16.43 -3.64
N LYS A 125 0.39 -16.89 -4.85
CA LYS A 125 -0.39 -18.13 -5.06
C LYS A 125 0.23 -19.36 -4.38
N GLU A 126 1.55 -19.42 -4.30
CA GLU A 126 2.26 -20.53 -3.65
C GLU A 126 2.02 -20.55 -2.14
N ILE A 127 2.07 -19.39 -1.49
CA ILE A 127 1.76 -19.26 -0.07
C ILE A 127 0.28 -19.61 0.18
N LEU A 128 -0.64 -19.07 -0.63
CA LEU A 128 -2.07 -19.40 -0.48
C LEU A 128 -2.35 -20.89 -0.64
N LYS A 129 -1.65 -21.57 -1.56
CA LYS A 129 -1.73 -23.03 -1.70
C LYS A 129 -1.24 -23.75 -0.43
N ARG A 130 -0.09 -23.36 0.10
CA ARG A 130 0.46 -23.95 1.35
C ARG A 130 -0.42 -23.69 2.56
N LEU A 131 -0.95 -22.47 2.69
CA LEU A 131 -1.90 -22.10 3.74
C LEU A 131 -3.14 -22.98 3.68
N ARG A 132 -3.73 -23.15 2.49
CA ARG A 132 -4.91 -24.00 2.29
C ARG A 132 -4.65 -25.45 2.69
N ILE A 133 -3.48 -25.99 2.36
CA ILE A 133 -3.09 -27.35 2.77
C ILE A 133 -3.03 -27.45 4.30
N LEU A 134 -2.39 -26.49 4.98
CA LEU A 134 -2.32 -26.47 6.44
C LEU A 134 -3.70 -26.38 7.10
N PHE A 135 -4.60 -25.54 6.57
CA PHE A 135 -5.96 -25.42 7.09
C PHE A 135 -6.78 -26.69 6.86
N ASN A 136 -6.64 -27.34 5.70
CA ASN A 136 -7.33 -28.59 5.40
C ASN A 136 -6.81 -29.75 6.27
N LEU A 137 -5.50 -29.83 6.52
CA LEU A 137 -4.91 -30.82 7.43
C LEU A 137 -5.35 -30.61 8.89
N ARG A 138 -5.47 -29.35 9.33
CA ARG A 138 -5.96 -29.03 10.67
C ARG A 138 -7.44 -29.38 10.85
N GLY A 139 -8.24 -29.29 9.79
CA GLY A 139 -9.62 -29.78 9.77
C GLY A 139 -9.72 -31.30 9.89
N ALA A 140 -8.87 -32.04 9.15
CA ALA A 140 -8.84 -33.50 9.19
C ALA A 140 -8.37 -34.05 10.56
N ASN A 141 -7.33 -33.47 11.15
CA ASN A 141 -6.83 -33.88 12.46
C ASN A 141 -7.81 -33.58 13.61
N ARG A 142 -8.69 -32.60 13.46
CA ARG A 142 -9.74 -32.30 14.45
C ARG A 142 -10.85 -33.36 14.49
N ILE A 143 -11.09 -34.03 13.37
CA ILE A 143 -12.12 -35.08 13.26
C ILE A 143 -11.55 -36.40 13.81
N ALA A 144 -10.30 -36.72 13.46
CA ALA A 144 -9.64 -37.93 13.95
C ALA A 144 -9.41 -37.95 15.48
N SER A 145 -9.30 -36.79 16.14
CA SER A 145 -9.16 -36.72 17.61
C SER A 145 -10.48 -36.95 18.38
N LEU A 146 -11.64 -36.93 17.70
CA LEU A 146 -12.94 -37.16 18.34
C LEU A 146 -13.35 -38.65 18.31
N ASP A 147 -12.89 -39.42 17.34
CA ASP A 147 -13.18 -40.87 17.23
C ASP A 147 -12.27 -41.75 18.11
N GLY A 148 -11.20 -41.20 18.69
CA GLY A 148 -10.22 -41.93 19.50
C GLY A 148 -10.47 -41.95 21.01
N THR A 149 -11.59 -41.38 21.48
CA THR A 149 -11.94 -41.27 22.92
C THR A 149 -13.27 -41.96 23.26
N ALA A 150 -13.72 -42.93 22.46
CA ALA A 150 -14.89 -43.76 22.74
C ALA A 150 -14.49 -45.11 23.37
#